data_AF-A0A426XU59-F1
#
_entry.id   AF-A0A426XU59-F1
#
_cell.length_a   1.000
_cell.length_b   1.000
_cell.length_c   1.000
_cell.angle_alpha   90.00
_cell.angle_beta   90.00
_cell.angle_gamma   90.00
#
_symmetry.space_group_name_H-M   'P 1'
#
loop_
_entity.id
_entity.type
_entity.pdbx_description
1 polymer ?
#
loop_
_entity_poly.entity_id
_entity_poly.type
_entity_poly.pdbx_seq_one_letter_code
_entity_poly.pdbx_strand_id
1 'polypeptide(L)'
;LQTLRNLKDAFWPFQYDPSSSLFLRAAQAANLSYDPETVKERYSKSHSNVSGLEIASAKAAHHRIERGVWTIVRFGDMRRALAACERLILLDASPEELRDYAVLLYHCGFYEECLLFLKSYQTSKDSYTQESQSNQSNKLEDALTVNLMTRLKLILGEEGWSKSGVGTRYWGKNNEPW
;
A
#
# COMPACT_ATOMS: atom_id res chain seq x y z
N LEU A 1 -1.48 -20.39 9.26
CA LEU A 1 -1.83 -18.96 9.34
C LEU A 1 -0.70 -18.11 9.92
N GLN A 2 -0.11 -18.45 11.06
CA GLN A 2 0.95 -17.63 11.69
C GLN A 2 2.16 -17.35 10.78
N THR A 3 2.65 -18.36 10.05
CA THR A 3 3.75 -18.18 9.09
C THR A 3 3.43 -17.12 8.04
N LEU A 4 2.20 -17.09 7.52
CA LEU A 4 1.78 -16.11 6.52
C LEU A 4 1.68 -14.69 7.09
N ARG A 5 1.18 -14.55 8.33
CA ARG A 5 1.16 -13.26 9.04
C ARG A 5 2.58 -12.73 9.26
N ASN A 6 3.49 -13.59 9.73
CA ASN A 6 4.90 -13.21 9.90
C ASN A 6 5.55 -12.79 8.58
N LEU A 7 5.22 -13.46 7.46
CA LEU A 7 5.71 -13.08 6.13
C LEU A 7 5.13 -11.73 5.69
N LYS A 8 3.82 -11.50 5.90
CA LYS A 8 3.17 -10.21 5.63
C LYS A 8 3.85 -9.08 6.40
N ASP A 9 4.07 -9.26 7.71
CA ASP A 9 4.74 -8.26 8.56
C ASP A 9 6.18 -8.00 8.11
N ALA A 10 6.95 -9.07 7.85
CA ALA A 10 8.35 -8.97 7.45
C ALA A 10 8.54 -8.28 6.09
N PHE A 11 7.62 -8.50 5.16
CA PHE A 11 7.69 -7.92 3.82
C PHE A 11 6.87 -6.63 3.65
N TRP A 12 6.14 -6.17 4.68
CA TRP A 12 5.35 -4.95 4.55
C TRP A 12 6.24 -3.74 4.24
N PRO A 13 5.99 -2.99 3.15
CA PRO A 13 6.87 -1.88 2.74
C PRO A 13 6.86 -0.69 3.71
N PHE A 14 5.75 -0.47 4.43
CA PHE A 14 5.52 0.70 5.28
C PHE A 14 5.81 0.39 6.74
N GLN A 15 7.09 0.22 7.09
CA GLN A 15 7.51 -0.21 8.44
C GLN A 15 7.66 0.93 9.45
N TYR A 16 7.25 2.16 9.11
CA TYR A 16 7.36 3.30 10.02
C TYR A 16 6.32 3.21 11.14
N ASP A 17 6.67 3.61 12.36
CA ASP A 17 5.81 3.58 13.56
C ASP A 17 5.23 2.19 13.92
N PRO A 18 5.89 1.40 14.78
CA PRO A 18 5.43 0.06 15.16
C PRO A 18 4.08 0.05 15.90
N SER A 19 3.58 1.19 16.38
CA SER A 19 2.35 1.28 17.19
C SER A 19 1.07 1.35 16.35
N SER A 20 1.16 1.67 15.06
CA SER A 20 0.04 1.73 14.12
C SER A 20 -0.17 0.42 13.37
N SER A 21 -1.37 0.16 12.87
CA SER A 21 -1.63 -1.02 12.03
C SER A 21 -0.95 -0.90 10.66
N LEU A 22 -0.70 -2.05 10.03
CA LEU A 22 -0.10 -2.10 8.68
C LEU A 22 -0.94 -1.29 7.68
N PHE A 23 -2.26 -1.42 7.75
CA PHE A 23 -3.21 -0.64 6.96
C PHE A 23 -2.99 0.87 7.14
N LEU A 24 -2.99 1.36 8.38
CA LEU A 24 -2.87 2.78 8.69
C LEU A 24 -1.60 3.36 8.06
N ARG A 25 -0.46 2.67 8.19
CA ARG A 25 0.81 3.11 7.62
C ARG A 25 0.76 3.17 6.09
N ALA A 26 0.19 2.16 5.45
CA ALA A 26 0.08 2.16 3.99
C ALA A 26 -0.93 3.20 3.48
N ALA A 27 -2.06 3.37 4.16
CA ALA A 27 -3.12 4.30 3.77
C ALA A 27 -2.71 5.76 4.02
N GLN A 28 -1.99 6.03 5.11
CA GLN A 28 -1.34 7.31 5.34
C GLN A 28 -0.31 7.61 4.25
N ALA A 29 0.54 6.66 3.87
CA ALA A 29 1.48 6.85 2.77
C ALA A 29 0.78 7.14 1.44
N ALA A 30 -0.39 6.52 1.19
CA ALA A 30 -1.22 6.82 0.04
C ALA A 30 -1.76 8.26 0.12
N ASN A 31 -2.36 8.67 1.24
CA ASN A 31 -2.96 9.99 1.40
C ASN A 31 -1.94 11.15 1.47
N LEU A 32 -0.74 10.90 2.00
CA LEU A 32 0.32 11.90 2.17
C LEU A 32 1.07 12.25 0.87
N SER A 33 0.69 11.64 -0.27
CA SER A 33 1.29 11.95 -1.56
C SER A 33 0.60 13.12 -2.28
N TYR A 34 -0.51 13.66 -1.76
CA TYR A 34 -1.26 14.76 -2.39
C TYR A 34 -1.74 15.77 -1.36
N ASP A 35 -0.80 16.31 -0.59
CA ASP A 35 -1.02 17.58 0.09
C ASP A 35 0.29 18.38 0.03
N PRO A 36 0.35 19.44 -0.79
CA PRO A 36 1.54 20.29 -0.86
C PRO A 36 1.88 20.95 0.47
N GLU A 37 0.96 21.03 1.45
CA GLU A 37 1.24 21.58 2.78
C GLU A 37 1.92 20.57 3.73
N THR A 38 1.57 19.28 3.74
CA THR A 38 2.30 18.27 4.55
C THR A 38 3.62 17.83 3.92
N VAL A 39 3.75 17.92 2.60
CA VAL A 39 5.05 17.92 1.91
C VAL A 39 5.88 19.09 2.45
N LYS A 40 5.29 20.29 2.52
CA LYS A 40 5.94 21.46 3.12
C LYS A 40 6.26 21.23 4.59
N GLU A 41 5.43 20.59 5.40
CA GLU A 41 5.66 20.43 6.85
C GLU A 41 6.77 19.41 7.17
N ARG A 42 6.87 18.31 6.41
CA ARG A 42 8.03 17.38 6.51
C ARG A 42 9.33 18.02 6.02
N TYR A 43 9.28 18.95 5.08
CA TYR A 43 10.43 19.74 4.64
C TYR A 43 10.64 21.05 5.45
N SER A 44 9.69 21.46 6.29
CA SER A 44 9.78 22.71 7.06
C SER A 44 10.33 22.50 8.46
N LYS A 45 10.40 21.26 8.95
CA LYS A 45 10.96 20.94 10.29
C LYS A 45 12.28 20.16 10.27
N SER A 46 12.89 19.97 9.10
CA SER A 46 14.25 19.49 9.00
C SER A 46 14.97 20.26 7.92
N HIS A 47 16.07 20.91 8.29
CA HIS A 47 16.99 21.60 7.39
C HIS A 47 17.12 20.86 6.05
N SER A 48 16.87 21.60 4.97
CA SER A 48 17.10 21.19 3.59
C SER A 48 18.55 20.75 3.39
N ASN A 49 18.80 19.47 3.57
CA ASN A 49 19.93 18.74 3.04
C ASN A 49 19.42 17.29 2.92
N VAL A 50 18.78 16.94 1.80
CA VAL A 50 18.59 15.51 1.47
C VAL A 50 19.98 14.89 1.60
N SER A 51 20.16 14.00 2.57
CA SER A 51 21.49 13.52 2.93
C SER A 51 22.09 12.86 1.69
N GLY A 52 23.39 13.05 1.42
CA GLY A 52 24.05 12.36 0.31
C GLY A 52 23.83 10.84 0.36
N LEU A 53 23.58 10.29 1.55
CA LEU A 53 23.18 8.90 1.78
C LEU A 53 21.81 8.55 1.19
N GLU A 54 20.82 9.43 1.30
CA GLU A 54 19.46 9.22 0.75
C GLU A 54 19.48 9.28 -0.77
N ILE A 55 20.21 10.23 -1.35
CA ILE A 55 20.40 10.35 -2.81
C ILE A 55 21.13 9.12 -3.35
N ALA A 56 22.21 8.69 -2.69
CA ALA A 56 22.95 7.49 -3.06
C ALA A 56 22.09 6.23 -2.92
N SER A 57 21.30 6.12 -1.85
CA SER A 57 20.36 5.02 -1.63
C SER A 57 19.27 4.97 -2.69
N ALA A 58 18.67 6.11 -3.03
CA ALA A 58 17.66 6.20 -4.08
C ALA A 58 18.24 5.85 -5.45
N LYS A 59 19.44 6.33 -5.78
CA LYS A 59 20.14 6.00 -7.03
C LYS A 59 20.51 4.52 -7.12
N ALA A 60 21.00 3.93 -6.03
CA ALA A 60 21.31 2.51 -5.94
C ALA A 60 20.05 1.64 -6.02
N ALA A 61 18.95 2.07 -5.38
CA ALA A 61 17.66 1.40 -5.49
C ALA A 61 17.10 1.45 -6.91
N HIS A 62 17.18 2.60 -7.58
CA HIS A 62 16.77 2.74 -8.98
C HIS A 62 17.55 1.80 -9.90
N HIS A 63 18.88 1.79 -9.78
CA HIS A 63 19.74 0.87 -10.54
C HIS A 63 19.43 -0.62 -10.26
N ARG A 64 19.00 -0.95 -9.04
CA ARG A 64 18.55 -2.32 -8.70
C ARG A 64 17.23 -2.66 -9.39
N ILE A 65 16.27 -1.73 -9.41
CA ILE A 65 14.98 -1.90 -10.10
C ILE A 65 15.20 -2.13 -11.60
N GLU A 66 16.07 -1.34 -12.24
CA GLU A 66 16.45 -1.51 -13.66
C GLU A 66 17.02 -2.90 -13.96
N ARG A 67 17.65 -3.55 -12.96
CA ARG A 67 18.22 -4.90 -13.06
C ARG A 67 17.26 -6.01 -12.60
N GLY A 68 16.00 -5.68 -12.33
CA GLY A 68 14.99 -6.64 -11.86
C GLY A 68 15.09 -6.99 -10.37
N VAL A 69 15.91 -6.28 -9.59
CA VAL A 69 16.04 -6.43 -8.14
C VAL A 69 15.16 -5.39 -7.45
N TRP A 70 13.89 -5.75 -7.26
CA TRP A 70 12.86 -4.89 -6.68
C TRP A 70 12.92 -4.79 -5.15
N THR A 71 13.87 -5.47 -4.52
CA THR A 71 14.03 -5.46 -3.06
C THR A 71 15.05 -4.40 -2.65
N ILE A 72 14.69 -3.56 -1.68
CA ILE A 72 15.66 -2.77 -0.93
C ILE A 72 15.70 -3.39 0.47
N VAL A 73 16.88 -3.67 1.03
CA VAL A 73 17.02 -4.39 2.31
C VAL A 73 16.33 -3.68 3.49
N ARG A 74 16.01 -2.38 3.34
CA ARG A 74 15.41 -1.54 4.39
C ARG A 74 13.96 -1.10 4.12
N PHE A 75 13.41 -1.41 2.95
CA PHE A 75 12.03 -1.13 2.59
C PHE A 75 11.42 -2.46 2.14
N GLY A 76 10.37 -2.92 2.81
CA GLY A 76 9.78 -4.24 2.58
C GLY A 76 9.48 -4.56 1.10
N ASP A 77 9.20 -5.82 0.81
CA ASP A 77 8.93 -6.30 -0.55
C ASP A 77 7.43 -6.31 -0.84
N MET A 78 6.96 -5.31 -1.60
CA MET A 78 5.55 -5.15 -1.93
C MET A 78 4.96 -6.36 -2.67
N ARG A 79 5.74 -7.06 -3.52
CA ARG A 79 5.28 -8.26 -4.22
C ARG A 79 5.04 -9.42 -3.25
N ARG A 80 5.98 -9.61 -2.32
CA ARG A 80 5.85 -10.66 -1.29
C ARG A 80 4.74 -10.34 -0.29
N ALA A 81 4.58 -9.06 0.08
CA ALA A 81 3.48 -8.62 0.93
C ALA A 81 2.12 -8.86 0.27
N LEU A 82 1.98 -8.53 -1.02
CA LEU A 82 0.77 -8.83 -1.81
C LEU A 82 0.45 -10.32 -1.84
N ALA A 83 1.44 -11.16 -2.16
CA ALA A 83 1.26 -12.62 -2.21
C ALA A 83 0.87 -13.21 -0.85
N ALA A 84 1.43 -12.68 0.24
CA ALA A 84 1.05 -13.09 1.60
C ALA A 84 -0.40 -12.70 1.92
N CYS A 85 -0.81 -11.47 1.62
CA CYS A 85 -2.18 -10.99 1.83
C CYS A 85 -3.20 -11.78 0.97
N GLU A 86 -2.91 -12.01 -0.31
CA GLU A 86 -3.75 -12.82 -1.20
C GLU A 86 -3.96 -14.24 -0.65
N ARG A 87 -2.88 -14.87 -0.18
CA ARG A 87 -2.97 -16.20 0.45
C ARG A 87 -3.78 -16.17 1.75
N LEU A 88 -3.70 -15.10 2.54
CA LEU A 88 -4.49 -14.93 3.76
C LEU A 88 -5.99 -14.71 3.45
N ILE A 89 -6.32 -13.98 2.39
CA ILE A 89 -7.69 -13.81 1.88
C ILE A 89 -8.26 -15.16 1.44
N LEU A 90 -7.52 -15.94 0.64
CA LEU A 90 -7.96 -17.26 0.17
C LEU A 90 -8.19 -18.26 1.31
N LEU A 91 -7.55 -18.05 2.46
CA LEU A 91 -7.73 -18.88 3.66
C LEU A 91 -8.80 -18.34 4.61
N ASP A 92 -9.54 -17.31 4.20
CA ASP A 92 -10.61 -16.63 4.96
C ASP A 92 -10.15 -16.24 6.38
N ALA A 93 -8.93 -15.70 6.48
CA ALA A 93 -8.27 -15.48 7.77
C ALA A 93 -8.85 -14.31 8.57
N SER A 94 -9.17 -13.19 7.92
CA SER A 94 -9.90 -12.05 8.48
C SER A 94 -10.33 -11.08 7.37
N PRO A 95 -11.40 -10.30 7.57
CA PRO A 95 -11.80 -9.26 6.61
C PRO A 95 -10.73 -8.16 6.46
N GLU A 96 -9.90 -7.97 7.48
CA GLU A 96 -8.81 -6.98 7.47
C GLU A 96 -7.77 -7.25 6.37
N GLU A 97 -7.63 -8.50 5.95
CA GLU A 97 -6.73 -8.86 4.85
C GLU A 97 -7.17 -8.24 3.52
N LEU A 98 -8.48 -8.01 3.33
CA LEU A 98 -9.03 -7.36 2.13
C LEU A 98 -8.60 -5.89 2.05
N ARG A 99 -8.66 -5.14 3.15
CA ARG A 99 -8.20 -3.74 3.19
C ARG A 99 -6.68 -3.62 3.03
N ASP A 100 -5.94 -4.55 3.62
CA ASP A 100 -4.47 -4.57 3.55
C ASP A 100 -3.99 -4.92 2.14
N TYR A 101 -4.65 -5.88 1.49
CA TYR A 101 -4.39 -6.19 0.10
C TYR A 101 -4.75 -5.01 -0.81
N ALA A 102 -5.90 -4.38 -0.59
CA ALA A 102 -6.34 -3.25 -1.40
C ALA A 102 -5.37 -2.06 -1.34
N VAL A 103 -4.89 -1.69 -0.14
CA VAL A 103 -3.95 -0.56 -0.04
C VAL A 103 -2.61 -0.86 -0.71
N LEU A 104 -2.15 -2.12 -0.73
CA LEU A 104 -0.97 -2.50 -1.51
C LEU A 104 -1.23 -2.42 -3.03
N LEU A 105 -2.40 -2.84 -3.50
CA LEU A 105 -2.81 -2.69 -4.90
C LEU A 105 -2.84 -1.23 -5.34
N TYR A 106 -3.32 -0.33 -4.47
CA TYR A 106 -3.30 1.11 -4.70
C TYR A 106 -1.88 1.61 -5.00
N HIS A 107 -0.91 1.23 -4.16
CA HIS A 107 0.50 1.62 -4.35
C HIS A 107 1.15 0.99 -5.59
N CYS A 108 0.59 -0.11 -6.10
CA CYS A 108 1.01 -0.74 -7.35
C CYS A 108 0.33 -0.13 -8.59
N GLY A 109 -0.63 0.79 -8.42
CA GLY A 109 -1.39 1.40 -9.52
C GLY A 109 -2.56 0.54 -10.04
N PHE A 110 -2.90 -0.56 -9.38
CA PHE A 110 -4.06 -1.40 -9.72
C PHE A 110 -5.34 -0.83 -9.08
N TYR A 111 -5.80 0.31 -9.61
CA TYR A 111 -6.87 1.11 -9.00
C TYR A 111 -8.26 0.46 -9.07
N GLU A 112 -8.57 -0.25 -10.15
CA GLU A 112 -9.86 -0.93 -10.32
C GLU A 112 -10.00 -2.09 -9.33
N GLU A 113 -8.96 -2.95 -9.25
CA GLU A 113 -8.89 -4.07 -8.32
C GLU A 113 -8.87 -3.56 -6.87
N CYS A 114 -8.10 -2.50 -6.60
CA CYS A 114 -8.09 -1.87 -5.29
C CYS A 114 -9.52 -1.48 -4.85
N LEU A 115 -10.28 -0.81 -5.72
CA LEU A 115 -11.65 -0.39 -5.41
C LEU A 115 -12.58 -1.60 -5.19
N LEU A 116 -12.41 -2.69 -5.94
CA LEU A 116 -13.16 -3.93 -5.78
C LEU A 116 -12.94 -4.55 -4.39
N PHE A 117 -11.68 -4.66 -3.96
CA PHE A 117 -11.34 -5.24 -2.65
C PHE A 117 -11.81 -4.35 -1.48
N LEU A 118 -11.75 -3.02 -1.61
CA LEU A 118 -12.31 -2.11 -0.59
C LEU A 118 -13.82 -2.23 -0.45
N LYS A 119 -14.56 -2.38 -1.56
CA LYS A 119 -16.00 -2.65 -1.51
C LYS A 119 -16.30 -3.98 -0.82
N SER A 120 -15.54 -5.01 -1.14
CA SER A 120 -15.67 -6.34 -0.54
C SER A 120 -15.40 -6.29 0.97
N TYR A 121 -14.37 -5.54 1.40
CA TYR A 121 -14.08 -5.28 2.80
C TYR A 121 -15.27 -4.60 3.51
N GLN A 122 -15.86 -3.56 2.92
CA GLN A 122 -17.02 -2.88 3.50
C GLN A 122 -18.20 -3.84 3.69
N THR A 123 -18.56 -4.61 2.67
CA THR A 123 -19.65 -5.59 2.76
C THR A 123 -19.38 -6.65 3.83
N SER A 124 -18.16 -7.16 3.90
CA SER A 124 -17.76 -8.14 4.92
C SER A 124 -17.78 -7.54 6.33
N LYS A 125 -17.39 -6.27 6.47
CA LYS A 125 -17.34 -5.57 7.74
C LYS A 125 -18.75 -5.25 8.25
N ASP A 126 -19.64 -4.78 7.39
CA ASP A 126 -21.03 -4.48 7.74
C ASP A 126 -21.77 -5.74 8.25
N SER A 127 -21.40 -6.91 7.73
CA SER A 127 -21.90 -8.20 8.19
C SER A 127 -21.36 -8.62 9.57
N TYR A 128 -20.15 -8.16 9.94
CA TYR A 128 -19.48 -8.50 11.21
C TYR A 128 -19.77 -7.51 12.35
N THR A 129 -20.15 -6.26 12.05
CA THR A 129 -20.15 -5.14 13.02
C THR A 129 -21.48 -4.98 13.78
N GLN A 130 -22.24 -6.05 14.02
CA GLN A 130 -23.44 -5.98 14.85
C GLN A 130 -23.14 -5.85 16.36
N GLU A 131 -21.91 -6.12 16.86
CA GLU A 131 -21.71 -6.28 18.32
C GLU A 131 -20.45 -5.66 18.99
N SER A 132 -19.57 -4.90 18.32
CA SER A 132 -18.29 -4.50 18.96
C SER A 132 -18.07 -2.98 19.10
N GLN A 133 -17.76 -2.56 20.33
CA GLN A 133 -17.45 -1.19 20.74
C GLN A 133 -16.36 -0.55 19.86
N SER A 134 -16.62 0.69 19.39
CA SER A 134 -15.74 1.39 18.45
C SER A 134 -14.44 1.84 19.11
N ASN A 135 -13.34 1.10 18.91
CA ASN A 135 -12.00 1.57 19.25
C ASN A 135 -11.61 2.78 18.38
N GLN A 136 -10.88 3.74 18.94
CA GLN A 136 -10.41 4.94 18.20
C GLN A 136 -9.58 4.57 16.95
N SER A 137 -8.80 3.48 17.01
CA SER A 137 -8.05 2.95 15.86
C SER A 137 -8.98 2.58 14.70
N ASN A 138 -10.11 1.91 14.98
CA ASN A 138 -11.06 1.48 13.94
C ASN A 138 -11.69 2.70 13.25
N LYS A 139 -12.02 3.76 14.01
CA LYS A 139 -12.55 5.00 13.43
C LYS A 139 -11.57 5.67 12.47
N LEU A 140 -10.28 5.66 12.81
CA LEU A 140 -9.24 6.22 11.95
C LEU A 140 -9.06 5.39 10.68
N GLU A 141 -9.03 4.06 10.81
CA GLU A 141 -8.96 3.14 9.67
C GLU A 141 -10.16 3.31 8.73
N ASP A 142 -11.35 3.53 9.28
CA ASP A 142 -12.56 3.77 8.50
C ASP A 142 -12.49 5.08 7.73
N ALA A 143 -12.05 6.15 8.39
CA ALA A 143 -11.84 7.44 7.74
C ALA A 143 -10.81 7.34 6.60
N LEU A 144 -9.69 6.64 6.82
CA LEU A 144 -8.69 6.42 5.77
C LEU A 144 -9.20 5.54 4.63
N THR A 145 -10.03 4.54 4.92
CA THR A 145 -10.69 3.68 3.92
C THR A 145 -11.59 4.52 3.02
N VAL A 146 -12.44 5.38 3.60
CA VAL A 146 -13.34 6.27 2.85
C VAL A 146 -12.54 7.27 2.01
N ASN A 147 -11.47 7.84 2.57
CA ASN A 147 -10.59 8.76 1.83
C ASN A 147 -9.92 8.07 0.63
N LEU A 148 -9.41 6.85 0.83
CA LEU A 148 -8.80 6.05 -0.22
C LEU A 148 -9.79 5.74 -1.34
N MET A 149 -11.02 5.31 -0.99
CA MET A 149 -12.09 5.07 -1.97
C MET A 149 -12.50 6.34 -2.72
N THR A 150 -12.57 7.47 -2.02
CA THR A 150 -12.90 8.76 -2.65
C THR A 150 -11.83 9.14 -3.67
N ARG A 151 -10.56 9.00 -3.30
CA ARG A 151 -9.44 9.26 -4.20
C ARG A 151 -9.42 8.31 -5.40
N LEU A 152 -9.69 7.02 -5.19
CA LEU A 152 -9.83 6.04 -6.28
C LEU A 152 -10.94 6.42 -7.26
N LYS A 153 -12.09 6.87 -6.75
CA LYS A 153 -13.19 7.34 -7.60
C LYS A 153 -12.81 8.58 -8.41
N LEU A 154 -12.02 9.49 -7.84
CA LEU A 154 -11.48 10.63 -8.58
C LEU A 154 -10.51 10.18 -9.67
N ILE A 155 -9.53 9.32 -9.34
CA ILE A 155 -8.56 8.77 -10.30
C ILE A 155 -9.25 8.03 -11.46
N LEU A 156 -10.27 7.23 -11.15
CA LEU A 156 -11.02 6.45 -12.15
C LEU A 156 -12.04 7.30 -12.93
N GLY A 157 -12.54 8.38 -12.33
CA GLY A 157 -13.51 9.30 -12.92
C GLY A 157 -12.90 10.37 -13.82
N GLU A 158 -11.60 10.65 -13.68
CA GLU A 158 -10.88 11.55 -14.59
C GLU A 158 -10.57 10.83 -15.92
N GLU A 159 -11.41 11.09 -16.94
CA GLU A 159 -11.14 10.69 -18.33
C GLU A 159 -9.82 11.31 -18.81
N GLY A 160 -8.72 10.56 -18.69
CA GLY A 160 -7.41 10.99 -19.17
C GLY A 160 -6.22 10.41 -18.41
N TRP A 161 -6.37 10.01 -17.15
CA TRP A 161 -5.26 9.46 -16.35
C TRP A 161 -4.96 7.99 -16.67
N SER A 162 -5.98 7.24 -17.11
CA SER A 162 -5.85 5.88 -17.62
C SER A 162 -5.19 5.80 -19.01
N LYS A 163 -4.94 6.95 -19.67
CA LYS A 163 -4.25 7.05 -20.96
C LYS A 163 -2.80 7.51 -20.85
N SER A 164 -2.11 7.20 -19.74
CA SER A 164 -0.66 7.03 -19.81
C SER A 164 -0.37 5.72 -20.54
N GLY A 165 -0.49 5.78 -21.86
CA GLY A 165 0.07 4.81 -22.78
C GLY A 165 1.59 4.90 -22.77
N VAL A 166 2.23 4.47 -21.68
CA VAL A 166 3.58 3.93 -21.75
C VAL A 166 3.48 2.49 -21.30
N GLY A 167 3.18 1.66 -22.29
CA GLY A 167 3.29 0.23 -22.20
C GLY A 167 4.66 -0.13 -21.65
N THR A 168 4.68 -0.48 -20.39
CA THR A 168 5.52 -1.56 -19.94
C THR A 168 4.75 -2.30 -18.88
N ARG A 169 4.12 -3.38 -19.32
CA ARG A 169 3.89 -4.55 -18.49
C ARG A 169 5.24 -5.01 -17.95
N TYR A 170 5.84 -4.30 -17.00
CA TYR A 170 6.98 -4.80 -16.22
C TYR A 170 6.55 -5.98 -15.33
N TRP A 171 5.26 -6.31 -15.31
CA TRP A 171 4.70 -7.39 -14.50
C TRP A 171 4.51 -8.72 -15.23
N GLY A 172 4.81 -8.85 -16.53
CA GLY A 172 4.45 -10.08 -17.23
C GLY A 172 5.28 -10.36 -18.46
N LYS A 173 6.54 -10.76 -18.26
CA LYS A 173 7.31 -11.63 -19.16
C LYS A 173 8.68 -12.01 -18.54
N ASN A 174 8.67 -12.54 -17.32
CA ASN A 174 9.83 -13.30 -16.83
C ASN A 174 9.51 -14.78 -17.03
N ASN A 175 9.60 -15.23 -18.29
CA ASN A 175 9.66 -16.65 -18.64
C ASN A 175 11.12 -17.13 -18.57
N GLU A 176 11.82 -16.91 -17.45
CA GLU A 176 13.12 -17.55 -17.23
C GLU A 176 13.23 -18.09 -15.80
N PRO A 177 13.80 -19.31 -15.64
CA PRO A 177 13.92 -19.99 -14.36
C PRO A 177 15.24 -19.63 -13.69
N TRP A 178 15.18 -19.13 -12.47
CA TRP A 178 16.15 -19.41 -11.40
C TRP A 178 15.56 -19.01 -10.04
#